data_AF-A0A849VLE2-F1
#
_entry.id   AF-A0A849VLE2-F1
#
_cell.length_a   1.000
_cell.length_b   1.000
_cell.length_c   1.000
_cell.angle_alpha   90.00
_cell.angle_beta   90.00
_cell.angle_gamma   90.00
#
_symmetry.space_group_name_H-M   'P 1'
#
loop_
_entity.id
_entity.type
_entity.pdbx_description
1 polymer ?
#
loop_
_entity_poly.entity_id
_entity_poly.type
_entity_poly.pdbx_seq_one_letter_code
_entity_poly.pdbx_strand_id
1 'polypeptide(L)' 'MRDMNALKHIRKHIFKVTQAQFASLAGVGQPSVSRWENGIAPSLDEMQAIRRAAAERGIDWDDSWFFEVPEVAA' A
#
# COMPACT_ATOMS: atom_id res chain seq x y z
N MET A 1 -13.04 3.17 -15.39
CA MET A 1 -12.02 2.18 -14.97
C MET A 1 -11.24 2.84 -13.84
N ARG A 2 -11.12 2.24 -12.65
CA ARG A 2 -10.35 2.86 -11.56
C ARG A 2 -8.88 2.51 -11.77
N ASP A 3 -8.09 3.50 -12.14
CA ASP A 3 -6.64 3.36 -12.37
C ASP A 3 -5.99 2.62 -11.20
N MET A 4 -5.11 1.68 -11.53
CA MET A 4 -4.27 1.04 -10.52
C MET A 4 -3.35 2.13 -9.97
N ASN A 5 -3.30 2.30 -8.65
CA ASN A 5 -2.31 3.16 -8.02
C ASN A 5 -1.35 2.34 -7.17
N ALA A 6 -0.22 2.94 -6.81
CA ALA A 6 0.91 2.24 -6.21
C ALA A 6 0.50 1.54 -4.90
N LEU A 7 -0.29 2.23 -4.05
CA LEU A 7 -0.77 1.70 -2.78
C LEU A 7 -1.78 0.54 -2.96
N LYS A 8 -2.64 0.63 -3.96
CA LYS A 8 -3.55 -0.47 -4.31
C LYS A 8 -2.79 -1.68 -4.84
N HIS A 9 -1.71 -1.45 -5.59
CA HIS A 9 -0.82 -2.51 -6.05
C HIS A 9 -0.10 -3.18 -4.87
N ILE A 10 0.55 -2.40 -4.01
CA ILE A 10 1.18 -2.85 -2.75
C ILE A 10 0.20 -3.71 -1.95
N ARG A 11 -1.02 -3.24 -1.71
CA ARG A 11 -1.98 -4.00 -0.93
C ARG A 11 -2.38 -5.31 -1.61
N LYS A 12 -2.72 -5.29 -2.90
CA LYS A 12 -3.29 -6.45 -3.59
C LYS A 12 -2.26 -7.51 -3.98
N HIS A 13 -1.07 -7.09 -4.39
CA HIS A 13 -0.08 -7.98 -4.99
C HIS A 13 1.08 -8.29 -4.06
N ILE A 14 1.49 -7.33 -3.23
CA ILE A 14 2.59 -7.52 -2.28
C ILE A 14 2.05 -8.10 -0.97
N PHE A 15 1.15 -7.38 -0.28
CA PHE A 15 0.58 -7.85 0.98
C PHE A 15 -0.54 -8.88 0.81
N LYS A 16 -1.27 -8.84 -0.31
CA LYS A 16 -2.40 -9.74 -0.63
C LYS A 16 -3.50 -9.74 0.44
N VAL A 17 -3.86 -8.56 0.94
CA VAL A 17 -4.85 -8.38 2.01
C VAL A 17 -6.02 -7.47 1.59
N THR A 18 -7.09 -7.49 2.39
CA THR A 18 -8.20 -6.52 2.28
C THR A 18 -7.76 -5.11 2.72
N GLN A 19 -8.52 -4.07 2.38
CA GLN A 19 -8.21 -2.71 2.83
C GLN A 19 -8.24 -2.59 4.37
N ALA A 20 -9.16 -3.29 5.05
CA ALA A 20 -9.25 -3.27 6.51
C ALA A 20 -8.02 -3.91 7.15
N GLN A 21 -7.59 -5.06 6.64
CA GLN A 21 -6.37 -5.71 7.11
C GLN A 21 -5.14 -4.82 6.85
N PHE A 22 -5.00 -4.25 5.65
CA PHE A 22 -3.89 -3.35 5.33
C PHE A 22 -3.85 -2.13 6.23
N ALA A 23 -5.01 -1.56 6.56
CA ALA A 23 -5.13 -0.45 7.47
C ALA A 23 -4.62 -0.81 8.88
N SER A 24 -5.01 -2.00 9.38
CA SER A 24 -4.49 -2.52 10.65
C SER A 24 -2.97 -2.70 10.64
N LEU A 25 -2.37 -3.03 9.49
CA LEU A 25 -0.91 -3.14 9.36
C LEU A 25 -0.22 -1.79 9.48
N ALA A 26 -0.80 -0.77 8.87
CA ALA A 26 -0.26 0.59 8.87
C ALA A 26 -0.67 1.39 10.12
N GLY A 27 -1.44 0.81 11.06
CA GLY A 27 -1.90 1.50 12.27
C GLY A 27 -2.97 2.56 12.02
N VAL A 28 -3.71 2.48 10.91
CA VAL A 28 -4.74 3.45 10.51
C VAL A 28 -6.11 2.81 10.35
N GLY A 29 -7.13 3.62 10.08
CA GLY A 29 -8.46 3.14 9.71
C GLY A 29 -8.59 2.78 8.22
N GLN A 30 -9.49 1.84 7.88
CA GLN A 30 -9.81 1.48 6.49
C GLN A 30 -10.16 2.69 5.59
N PRO A 31 -10.81 3.77 6.09
CA PRO A 31 -11.03 4.98 5.29
C PRO A 31 -9.74 5.65 4.80
N SER A 32 -8.64 5.58 5.57
CA SER A 32 -7.33 6.11 5.13
C SER A 32 -6.81 5.35 3.92
N VAL A 33 -6.85 4.01 3.97
CA VAL A 33 -6.47 3.16 2.82
C VAL A 33 -7.37 3.45 1.61
N SER A 34 -8.67 3.63 1.82
CA SER A 34 -9.58 4.02 0.73
C SER A 34 -9.15 5.34 0.09
N ARG A 35 -8.82 6.37 0.88
CA ARG A 35 -8.31 7.65 0.36
C ARG A 35 -6.99 7.48 -0.39
N TRP A 36 -6.08 6.66 0.13
CA TRP A 36 -4.82 6.35 -0.55
C TRP A 36 -5.04 5.72 -1.91
N GLU A 37 -5.95 4.75 -1.99
CA GLU A 37 -6.31 4.07 -3.25
C GLU A 37 -7.11 4.95 -4.23
N ASN A 38 -7.52 6.15 -3.82
CA ASN A 38 -8.17 7.15 -4.66
C ASN A 38 -7.29 8.39 -4.89
N GLY A 39 -5.98 8.31 -4.59
CA GLY A 39 -4.99 9.32 -5.02
C GLY A 39 -4.50 10.27 -3.93
N ILE A 40 -4.91 10.10 -2.66
CA ILE A 40 -4.34 10.87 -1.56
C ILE A 40 -3.05 10.20 -1.08
N ALA A 41 -1.92 10.91 -1.10
CA ALA A 41 -0.67 10.32 -0.61
C ALA A 41 -0.73 10.00 0.90
N PRO A 42 -0.19 8.86 1.35
CA PRO A 42 0.07 8.62 2.78
C PRO A 42 1.12 9.60 3.30
N SER A 43 1.11 9.83 4.62
CA SER A 43 2.18 10.57 5.30
C SER A 43 3.48 9.76 5.37
N LEU A 44 4.60 10.40 5.72
CA LEU A 44 5.87 9.71 5.92
C LEU A 44 5.77 8.62 7.01
N ASP A 45 5.07 8.91 8.11
CA ASP A 45 4.88 7.95 9.21
C ASP A 45 4.04 6.74 8.77
N GLU A 46 3.01 6.98 7.95
CA GLU A 46 2.18 5.91 7.36
C GLU A 46 3.00 5.05 6.39
N MET A 47 3.87 5.66 5.58
CA MET A 47 4.80 4.93 4.71
C MET A 47 5.78 4.08 5.55
N GLN A 48 6.34 4.63 6.63
CA GLN A 48 7.22 3.88 7.54
C GLN A 48 6.50 2.70 8.20
N ALA A 49 5.23 2.88 8.60
CA ALA A 49 4.43 1.80 9.16
C ALA A 49 4.22 0.66 8.16
N ILE A 50 3.95 0.98 6.88
CA ILE A 50 3.83 -0.02 5.81
C ILE A 50 5.17 -0.76 5.61
N ARG A 51 6.30 -0.06 5.57
CA ARG A 51 7.64 -0.68 5.44
C ARG A 51 7.92 -1.65 6.59
N ARG A 52 7.64 -1.21 7.82
CA ARG A 52 7.79 -2.04 9.02
C ARG A 52 6.91 -3.29 8.93
N ALA A 53 5.66 -3.13 8.51
CA ALA A 53 4.74 -4.25 8.34
C ALA A 53 5.17 -5.26 7.27
N ALA A 54 5.91 -4.82 6.24
CA ALA A 54 6.54 -5.70 5.25
C ALA A 54 7.72 -6.47 5.87
N ALA A 55 8.61 -5.78 6.57
CA ALA A 55 9.75 -6.38 7.26
C ALA A 55 9.31 -7.43 8.30
N GLU A 56 8.29 -7.14 9.11
CA GLU A 56 7.71 -8.07 10.09
C GLU A 56 7.11 -9.33 9.44
N ARG A 57 6.79 -9.27 8.15
CA ARG A 57 6.25 -10.39 7.37
C ARG A 57 7.31 -11.11 6.53
N GLY A 58 8.56 -10.67 6.58
CA GLY A 58 9.63 -11.18 5.73
C GLY A 58 9.42 -10.89 4.25
N ILE A 59 8.68 -9.82 3.91
CA ILE A 59 8.54 -9.34 2.54
C ILE A 59 9.79 -8.57 2.18
N ASP A 60 10.47 -8.96 1.10
CA ASP A 60 11.55 -8.18 0.51
C ASP A 60 10.97 -6.89 -0.07
N TRP A 61 11.26 -5.77 0.60
CA TRP A 61 10.58 -4.51 0.36
C TRP A 61 11.38 -3.63 -0.60
N ASP A 62 10.71 -3.06 -1.60
CA ASP A 62 11.27 -2.05 -2.48
C ASP A 62 10.51 -0.72 -2.34
N ASP A 63 11.23 0.35 -1.99
CA ASP A 63 10.68 1.69 -1.83
C ASP A 63 10.16 2.29 -3.14
N SER A 64 10.64 1.80 -4.29
CA SER A 64 10.14 2.20 -5.62
C SER A 64 8.64 1.98 -5.74
N TRP A 65 8.08 0.97 -5.04
CA TRP A 65 6.65 0.63 -5.08
C TRP A 65 5.72 1.72 -4.57
N PHE A 66 6.21 2.72 -3.83
CA PHE A 66 5.39 3.88 -3.44
C PHE A 66 5.22 4.90 -4.56
N PHE A 67 6.16 4.95 -5.50
CA PHE A 67 6.26 6.00 -6.52
C PHE A 67 5.95 5.47 -7.91
N GLU A 68 6.25 4.19 -8.15
CA GLU A 68 6.05 3.51 -9.43
C GLU A 68 4.82 2.62 -9.32
N VAL A 69 3.79 2.95 -10.11
CA VAL A 69 2.77 1.96 -10.43
C VAL A 69 3.38 1.10 -11.53
N PRO A 70 3.59 -0.21 -11.34
CA PRO A 70 3.98 -1.04 -12.47
C PRO A 70 2.91 -0.85 -13.54
N GLU A 71 3.30 -0.42 -14.75
CA GLU A 71 2.45 -0.56 -15.92
C GLU A 71 2.09 -2.04 -15.95
N VAL A 72 0.86 -2.36 -15.55
CA VAL A 72 0.36 -3.72 -15.67
C VAL A 72 0.34 -3.96 -17.16
N ALA A 73 1.36 -4.67 -17.65
CA ALA A 73 1.45 -5.09 -19.04
C ALA A 73 0.09 -5.68 -19.43
N ALA A 74 -0.54 -5.04 -20.41
CA ALA A 74 -1.88 -5.33 -20.88
C ALA A 74 -2.01 -6.77 -21.41
#